data_AF-A0A923W8G5-F1
#
_entry.id   AF-A0A923W8G5-F1
#
_cell.length_a   1.000
_cell.length_b   1.000
_cell.length_c   1.000
_cell.angle_alpha   90.00
_cell.angle_beta   90.00
_cell.angle_gamma   90.00
#
_symmetry.space_group_name_H-M   'P 1'
#
loop_
_entity.id
_entity.type
_entity.pdbx_description
1 polymer ?
#
loop_
_entity_poly.entity_id
_entity_poly.type
_entity_poly.pdbx_seq_one_letter_code
_entity_poly.pdbx_strand_id
1 'polypeptide(L)'
;MKLIATSDHATGANSANDVNIIELANDADPLGLALEGVTRIDLNFPKFSDGRAFSQAFLLRRRLGFTGEIRAVGDVLVDQLAQMERSGFDVAVLRADQRLDVAERVLA
;
A
#
# COMPACT_ATOMS: atom_id res chain seq x y z
N MET A 1 -7.00 6.32 -7.04
CA MET A 1 -6.49 5.74 -5.77
C MET A 1 -7.48 6.03 -4.63
N LYS A 2 -7.66 5.12 -3.65
CA LYS A 2 -8.47 5.33 -2.44
C LYS A 2 -7.59 5.76 -1.26
N LEU A 3 -8.13 6.60 -0.39
CA LEU A 3 -7.44 7.08 0.81
C LEU A 3 -8.16 6.60 2.08
N ILE A 4 -7.39 6.22 3.09
CA ILE A 4 -7.89 5.72 4.38
C ILE A 4 -7.09 6.39 5.49
N ALA A 5 -7.71 6.73 6.61
CA ALA A 5 -7.00 7.20 7.80
C ALA A 5 -6.35 6.01 8.53
N THR A 6 -5.21 6.23 9.20
CA THR A 6 -4.57 5.16 9.99
C THR A 6 -5.51 4.50 11.01
N SER A 7 -6.46 5.24 11.57
CA SER A 7 -7.45 4.73 12.53
C SER A 7 -8.43 3.72 11.93
N ASP A 8 -8.69 3.79 10.63
CA ASP A 8 -9.60 2.90 9.89
C ASP A 8 -8.86 1.72 9.23
N HIS A 9 -7.54 1.65 9.39
CA HIS A 9 -6.74 0.55 8.85
C HIS A 9 -6.78 -0.67 9.79
N ALA A 10 -7.50 -1.71 9.37
CA ALA A 10 -7.40 -3.03 10.00
C ALA A 10 -6.13 -3.75 9.50
N THR A 11 -5.15 -3.88 10.39
CA THR A 11 -3.98 -4.76 10.22
C THR A 11 -4.47 -6.22 10.19
N GLY A 12 -4.10 -6.98 9.17
CA GLY A 12 -4.70 -8.29 8.90
C GLY A 12 -4.27 -9.36 9.91
N ALA A 13 -5.16 -9.74 10.82
CA ALA A 13 -5.23 -11.09 11.41
C ALA A 13 -6.54 -11.36 12.20
N ASN A 14 -7.60 -10.55 12.07
CA ASN A 14 -8.80 -10.74 12.91
C ASN A 14 -10.10 -10.33 12.22
N SER A 15 -10.55 -11.15 11.28
CA SER A 15 -11.98 -11.39 11.04
C SER A 15 -12.12 -12.71 10.28
N ALA A 16 -13.12 -13.52 10.64
CA ALA A 16 -13.37 -14.87 10.11
C ALA A 16 -13.72 -14.94 8.60
N ASN A 17 -13.44 -13.86 7.85
CA ASN A 17 -13.66 -13.68 6.42
C ASN A 17 -12.38 -13.18 5.70
N ASP A 18 -11.22 -13.20 6.36
CA ASP A 18 -9.96 -12.64 5.86
C ASP A 18 -9.45 -13.42 4.64
N VAL A 19 -9.67 -12.80 3.48
CA VAL A 19 -9.19 -13.26 2.19
C VAL A 19 -7.70 -12.91 2.11
N ASN A 20 -6.84 -13.95 2.20
CA ASN A 20 -5.39 -13.95 1.97
C ASN A 20 -4.71 -12.57 1.82
N ILE A 21 -4.26 -12.00 2.94
CA ILE A 21 -3.56 -10.72 3.03
C ILE A 21 -2.10 -10.97 3.36
N ILE A 22 -1.19 -10.30 2.64
CA ILE A 22 0.26 -10.35 2.92
C ILE A 22 0.72 -8.96 3.35
N GLU A 23 1.38 -8.87 4.49
CA GLU A 23 2.15 -7.67 4.85
C GLU A 23 3.61 -7.90 4.44
N LEU A 24 4.13 -7.04 3.56
CA LEU A 24 5.49 -7.15 3.05
C LEU A 24 6.39 -6.13 3.76
N ALA A 25 7.48 -6.62 4.34
CA ALA A 25 8.54 -5.78 4.85
C ALA A 25 9.18 -4.97 3.70
N ASN A 26 9.64 -3.74 4.00
CA ASN A 26 10.19 -2.83 3.00
C ASN A 26 11.50 -3.30 2.35
N ASP A 27 12.18 -4.28 2.96
CA ASP A 27 13.42 -4.88 2.47
C ASP A 27 13.22 -6.29 1.85
N ALA A 28 11.99 -6.81 1.88
CA ALA A 28 11.67 -8.09 1.29
C ALA A 28 11.60 -8.02 -0.25
N ASP A 29 12.01 -9.09 -0.93
CA ASP A 29 11.90 -9.20 -2.38
C ASP A 29 10.52 -9.77 -2.76
N PRO A 30 9.68 -9.01 -3.51
CA PRO A 30 8.37 -9.49 -3.93
C PRO A 30 8.43 -10.62 -4.97
N LEU A 31 9.55 -10.80 -5.68
CA LEU A 31 9.65 -11.78 -6.78
C LEU A 31 9.54 -13.24 -6.31
N GLY A 32 9.83 -13.51 -5.04
CA GLY A 32 9.73 -14.85 -4.44
C GLY A 32 8.37 -15.16 -3.80
N LEU A 33 7.41 -14.23 -3.84
CA LEU A 33 6.12 -14.41 -3.16
C LEU A 33 5.17 -15.28 -3.97
N ALA A 34 4.53 -16.25 -3.29
CA ALA A 34 3.38 -16.95 -3.85
C ALA A 34 2.15 -16.05 -3.75
N LEU A 35 1.64 -15.59 -4.90
CA LEU A 35 0.52 -14.65 -4.99
C LEU A 35 -0.83 -15.34 -5.24
N GLU A 36 -0.85 -16.67 -5.34
CA GLU A 36 -2.07 -17.43 -5.59
C GLU A 36 -3.07 -17.27 -4.45
N GLY A 37 -4.27 -16.81 -4.78
CA GLY A 37 -5.34 -16.55 -3.83
C GLY A 37 -5.18 -15.28 -3.00
N VAL A 38 -4.04 -14.57 -3.09
CA VAL A 38 -3.79 -13.32 -2.37
C VAL A 38 -4.68 -12.22 -2.94
N THR A 39 -5.43 -11.54 -2.08
CA THR A 39 -6.31 -10.45 -2.49
C THR A 39 -5.81 -9.08 -2.09
N ARG A 40 -4.90 -9.01 -1.11
CA ARG A 40 -4.33 -7.75 -0.64
C ARG A 40 -2.87 -7.91 -0.24
N ILE A 41 -2.06 -6.92 -0.61
CA ILE A 41 -0.68 -6.78 -0.14
C ILE A 41 -0.51 -5.40 0.48
N ASP A 42 -0.13 -5.38 1.75
CA ASP A 42 0.19 -4.17 2.50
C ASP A 42 1.71 -3.95 2.43
N LEU A 43 2.15 -2.85 1.81
CA LEU A 43 3.56 -2.46 1.70
C LEU A 43 3.87 -1.34 2.69
N ASN A 44 4.86 -1.60 3.55
CA ASN A 44 5.18 -0.70 4.66
C ASN A 44 6.19 0.38 4.26
N PHE A 45 5.87 1.62 4.62
CA PHE A 45 6.73 2.78 4.58
C PHE A 45 7.21 3.09 6.00
N PRO A 46 8.34 2.55 6.47
CA PRO A 46 8.82 2.83 7.82
C PRO A 46 9.24 4.29 8.01
N LYS A 47 9.64 4.96 6.92
CA LYS A 47 9.93 6.39 6.85
C LYS A 47 9.46 6.93 5.51
N PHE A 48 8.98 8.16 5.48
CA PHE A 48 8.48 8.82 4.26
C PHE A 48 9.54 8.93 3.15
N SER A 49 10.83 8.92 3.52
CA SER A 49 11.96 8.98 2.59
C SER A 49 12.36 7.61 2.03
N ASP A 50 11.73 6.52 2.47
CA ASP A 50 12.01 5.17 1.99
C ASP A 50 11.26 4.86 0.69
N GLY A 51 11.99 4.78 -0.41
CA GLY A 51 11.41 4.56 -1.73
C GLY A 51 11.15 3.09 -2.09
N ARG A 52 11.56 2.12 -1.26
CA ARG A 52 11.57 0.70 -1.66
C ARG A 52 10.19 0.13 -1.92
N ALA A 53 9.20 0.54 -1.14
CA ALA A 53 7.81 0.12 -1.34
C ALA A 53 7.26 0.54 -2.72
N PHE A 54 7.75 1.63 -3.34
CA PHE A 54 7.40 1.96 -4.73
C PHE A 54 7.96 0.94 -5.72
N SER A 55 9.21 0.52 -5.53
CA SER A 55 9.82 -0.51 -6.36
C SER A 55 9.10 -1.84 -6.18
N GLN A 56 8.72 -2.19 -4.95
CA GLN A 56 7.93 -3.40 -4.67
C GLN A 56 6.57 -3.37 -5.37
N ALA A 57 5.80 -2.28 -5.23
CA ALA A 57 4.50 -2.12 -5.91
C ALA A 57 4.63 -2.23 -7.43
N PHE A 58 5.65 -1.59 -7.99
CA PHE A 58 5.92 -1.65 -9.42
C PHE A 58 6.24 -3.07 -9.89
N LEU A 59 7.04 -3.83 -9.14
CA LEU A 59 7.35 -5.23 -9.44
C LEU A 59 6.09 -6.10 -9.33
N LEU A 60 5.31 -5.94 -8.27
CA LEU A 60 4.04 -6.65 -8.08
C LEU A 60 3.09 -6.44 -9.27
N ARG A 61 2.86 -5.18 -9.68
CA ARG A 61 1.97 -4.90 -10.82
C ARG A 61 2.56 -5.32 -12.17
N ARG A 62 3.81 -4.94 -12.45
CA ARG A 62 4.36 -4.99 -13.82
C ARG A 62 5.11 -6.27 -14.14
N ARG A 63 5.69 -6.93 -13.14
CA ARG A 63 6.45 -8.19 -13.33
C ARG A 63 5.64 -9.41 -12.92
N LEU A 64 4.98 -9.35 -11.77
CA LEU A 64 4.24 -10.48 -11.21
C LEU A 64 2.77 -10.47 -11.62
N GLY A 65 2.29 -9.39 -12.23
CA GLY A 65 0.92 -9.28 -12.71
C GLY A 65 -0.12 -9.34 -11.59
N PHE A 66 0.26 -8.94 -10.37
CA PHE A 66 -0.63 -8.95 -9.22
C PHE A 66 -1.85 -8.06 -9.50
N THR A 67 -3.04 -8.65 -9.40
CA THR A 67 -4.32 -7.97 -9.69
C THR A 67 -5.07 -7.56 -8.43
N GLY A 68 -4.68 -8.08 -7.27
CA GLY A 68 -5.26 -7.70 -5.98
C GLY A 68 -4.91 -6.28 -5.56
N GLU A 69 -5.40 -5.90 -4.38
CA GLU A 69 -5.21 -4.57 -3.82
C GLU A 69 -3.77 -4.41 -3.28
N ILE A 70 -3.06 -3.39 -3.72
CA ILE A 70 -1.79 -2.96 -3.12
C ILE A 70 -2.06 -1.73 -2.27
N ARG A 71 -1.74 -1.83 -0.97
CA ARG A 71 -1.99 -0.78 0.01
C ARG A 71 -0.68 -0.24 0.57
N ALA A 72 -0.51 1.08 0.55
CA ALA A 72 0.58 1.75 1.25
C ALA A 72 0.18 1.96 2.72
N VAL A 73 1.04 1.53 3.65
CA VAL A 73 0.85 1.70 5.11
C VAL A 73 2.10 2.31 5.75
N GLY A 74 1.96 2.94 6.92
CA GLY A 74 3.07 3.53 7.67
C GLY A 74 3.18 5.04 7.50
N ASP A 75 4.40 5.54 7.26
CA ASP A 75 4.75 6.96 7.14
C ASP A 75 4.43 7.53 5.74
N VAL A 76 3.17 7.39 5.33
CA VAL A 76 2.67 7.81 4.02
C VAL A 76 2.21 9.26 4.06
N LEU A 77 2.75 10.06 3.14
CA LEU A 77 2.44 11.49 2.98
C LEU A 77 1.56 11.76 1.76
N VAL A 78 0.78 12.83 1.83
CA VAL A 78 -0.10 13.29 0.76
C VAL A 78 0.66 13.60 -0.54
N ASP A 79 1.85 14.21 -0.45
CA ASP A 79 2.66 14.55 -1.63
C ASP A 79 3.12 13.32 -2.42
N GLN A 80 3.09 12.13 -1.83
CA GLN A 80 3.51 10.88 -2.46
C GLN A 80 2.39 10.19 -3.24
N LEU A 81 1.14 10.60 -3.08
CA LEU A 81 -0.02 9.89 -3.62
C LEU A 81 0.00 9.79 -5.15
N ALA A 82 0.35 10.87 -5.85
CA ALA A 82 0.48 10.86 -7.30
C ALA A 82 1.56 9.88 -7.80
N GLN A 83 2.65 9.74 -7.05
CA GLN A 83 3.68 8.75 -7.36
C GLN A 83 3.19 7.32 -7.04
N MET A 84 2.47 7.15 -5.94
CA MET A 84 1.94 5.85 -5.52
C MET A 84 0.96 5.30 -6.56
N GLU A 85 0.05 6.13 -7.06
CA GLU A 85 -0.87 5.72 -8.14
C GLU A 85 -0.11 5.23 -9.37
N ARG A 86 0.93 5.97 -9.81
CA ARG A 86 1.76 5.60 -10.97
C ARG A 86 2.58 4.34 -10.75
N SER A 87 2.97 4.06 -9.51
CA SER A 87 3.71 2.84 -9.14
C SER A 87 2.80 1.62 -8.99
N GLY A 88 1.48 1.81 -8.91
CA GLY A 88 0.51 0.72 -8.90
C GLY A 88 -0.18 0.46 -7.56
N PHE A 89 -0.14 1.42 -6.64
CA PHE A 89 -0.91 1.36 -5.39
C PHE A 89 -2.38 1.70 -5.63
N ASP A 90 -3.27 0.94 -5.00
CA ASP A 90 -4.72 1.19 -5.04
C ASP A 90 -5.17 2.03 -3.85
N VAL A 91 -4.56 1.81 -2.69
CA VAL A 91 -4.97 2.39 -1.42
C VAL A 91 -3.76 3.00 -0.70
N ALA A 92 -3.91 4.19 -0.13
CA ALA A 92 -2.96 4.75 0.83
C ALA A 92 -3.63 4.96 2.19
N VAL A 93 -2.97 4.45 3.22
CA VAL A 93 -3.28 4.75 4.60
C VAL A 93 -2.42 5.94 5.02
N LEU A 94 -3.03 7.12 5.09
CA LEU A 94 -2.32 8.33 5.45
C LEU A 94 -1.88 8.29 6.91
N ARG A 95 -0.71 8.88 7.18
CA ARG A 95 -0.21 9.10 8.54
C ARG A 95 -1.24 9.86 9.39
N ALA A 96 -1.28 9.55 10.69
CA ALA A 96 -2.30 10.06 11.61
C ALA A 96 -2.46 11.59 11.66
N ASP A 97 -1.39 12.32 11.36
CA ASP A 97 -1.32 13.77 11.39
C ASP A 97 -1.66 14.43 10.05
N GLN A 98 -1.86 13.65 8.99
CA GLN A 98 -2.25 14.14 7.67
C GLN A 98 -3.77 14.28 7.60
N ARG A 99 -4.22 15.39 7.03
CA ARG A 99 -5.66 15.60 6.82
C ARG A 99 -6.11 15.06 5.46
N LEU A 100 -7.19 14.29 5.46
CA LEU A 100 -7.74 13.65 4.28
C LEU A 100 -8.26 14.65 3.23
N ASP A 101 -8.81 15.78 3.67
CA ASP A 101 -9.34 16.84 2.80
C ASP A 101 -8.26 17.52 1.94
N VAL A 102 -7.03 17.60 2.45
CA VAL A 102 -5.88 18.09 1.67
C VAL A 102 -5.45 17.05 0.65
N ALA A 103 -5.52 15.78 1.02
CA ALA A 103 -5.11 14.66 0.19
C ALA A 103 -5.95 14.50 -1.09
N GLU A 104 -7.26 14.68 -0.98
CA GLU A 104 -8.19 14.61 -2.11
C GLU A 104 -7.91 15.68 -3.18
N ARG A 105 -7.43 16.86 -2.78
CA ARG A 105 -7.09 17.96 -3.70
C ARG A 105 -5.82 17.71 -4.52
N VAL A 106 -4.90 16.88 -4.02
CA VAL A 106 -3.64 16.55 -4.71
C VAL A 106 -3.86 15.48 -5.79
N LEU A 107 -4.94 14.72 -5.68
CA LEU A 107 -5.33 13.69 -6.65
C LEU A 107 -6.32 14.17 -7.73
N ALA A 108 -6.76 15.44 -7.65
CA ALA A 108 -7.74 16.03 -8.57
C ALA A 108 -7.14 16.57 -9.87
#